data_AF-A0A0A2MP31-F1
#
_entry.id   AF-A0A0A2MP31-F1
#
_cell.length_a   1.000
_cell.length_b   1.000
_cell.length_c   1.000
_cell.angle_alpha   90.00
_cell.angle_beta   90.00
_cell.angle_gamma   90.00
#
_symmetry.space_group_name_H-M   'P 1'
#
loop_
_entity.id
_entity.type
_entity.pdbx_description
1 polymer ?
#
loop_
_entity_poly.entity_id
_entity_poly.type
_entity_poly.pdbx_seq_one_letter_code
_entity_poly.pdbx_strand_id
1 'polypeptide(L)'
;MTDNLIFNKKFFCIIDRDNIDLGAVISSYVCKRQEFTPIFEFSNVTDADHQNSEQDIDEHSFSRNRSRQFNIQIKNALQRTGEIQYLILGGLSDEQKSYLNFVNNYNVLEINSCYEAMAILGPITEKYNTLSCPPHAVLTGLHVALNKGMALKIEENSLTPTYENAFDSGLIVIENIQKTSCVIAVNYAFNISADVMIISEPSLNIREIKDLIERWRKGDGNAYNDLSVALYKSFEDVDFTNYRYSTFFTVGAPYALILKNLILFTHVHLRLKCDFFIFNCIHFETKEMTNSAIVFSPLEFKDEETEYIINILQQRNYYVKELIGKQASVYQINNHVKEFPFDLLHICSHGGEISGYSVSKQFTDRDGNQHSVEFDEVVSFAPSHNEELIPVTVKVLPRRFNDLVWGSEAMKANNYPHHVFVDMYQAINDVQKSERIKKAIVPNSCAIKCVDFYYQAVFDSIALMRSPFVFNNTCWSWIDIADSFLAGGSRAYIGTLWQIDNAIAKEVAEQFYERVFDDTILSALYKSIECTKATNNQDIYIIWGLHFSTLTTNPVIENPKLNVARRLLNSLSDWKIKQREASIDSKNAIQSLILWTATELAHNYLDETKMLIKNSPY
;
A
#
# COMPACT_ATOMS: atom_id res chain seq x y z
N MET A 1 24.92 0.87 5.72
CA MET A 1 24.78 -0.46 6.35
C MET A 1 23.58 -1.16 5.71
N THR A 2 23.72 -1.47 4.42
CA THR A 2 22.87 -2.34 3.64
C THR A 2 23.77 -2.82 2.51
N ASP A 3 24.11 -4.10 2.47
CA ASP A 3 24.47 -4.71 1.20
C ASP A 3 23.21 -4.56 0.34
N ASN A 4 23.28 -3.79 -0.75
CA ASN A 4 22.10 -3.51 -1.58
C ASN A 4 21.45 -4.83 -2.00
N LEU A 5 20.23 -5.09 -1.52
CA LEU A 5 19.46 -6.26 -1.95
C LEU A 5 19.34 -6.24 -3.47
N ILE A 6 19.83 -7.28 -4.11
CA ILE A 6 19.68 -7.47 -5.55
C ILE A 6 18.55 -8.46 -5.81
N PHE A 7 17.87 -8.31 -6.94
CA PHE A 7 16.86 -9.29 -7.34
C PHE A 7 17.52 -10.59 -7.80
N ASN A 8 17.00 -11.71 -7.30
CA ASN A 8 17.30 -13.03 -7.83
C ASN A 8 16.80 -13.10 -9.29
N LYS A 9 17.71 -13.37 -10.23
CA LYS A 9 17.39 -13.52 -11.66
C LYS A 9 17.08 -14.96 -12.07
N LYS A 10 17.24 -15.92 -11.17
CA LYS A 10 16.94 -17.33 -11.47
C LYS A 10 15.45 -17.62 -11.36
N PHE A 11 14.78 -17.07 -10.35
CA PHE A 11 13.40 -17.40 -10.02
C PHE A 11 12.55 -16.15 -9.86
N PHE A 12 11.33 -16.22 -10.37
CA PHE A 12 10.25 -15.27 -10.12
C PHE A 12 8.98 -16.09 -9.86
N CYS A 13 8.28 -15.84 -8.76
CA CYS A 13 7.18 -16.71 -8.32
C CYS A 13 5.86 -15.95 -8.25
N ILE A 14 4.79 -16.59 -8.72
CA ILE A 14 3.40 -16.20 -8.51
C ILE A 14 2.73 -17.38 -7.80
N ILE A 15 2.25 -17.16 -6.59
CA ILE A 15 1.74 -18.23 -5.72
C ILE A 15 0.33 -17.90 -5.29
N ASP A 16 -0.53 -18.91 -5.22
CA ASP A 16 -1.87 -18.75 -4.66
C ASP A 16 -1.81 -18.17 -3.24
N ARG A 17 -2.64 -17.17 -2.98
CA ARG A 17 -2.66 -16.43 -1.71
C ARG A 17 -3.00 -17.30 -0.51
N ASP A 18 -3.85 -18.30 -0.71
CA ASP A 18 -4.38 -19.16 0.34
C ASP A 18 -3.52 -20.42 0.55
N ASN A 19 -2.51 -20.65 -0.29
CA ASN A 19 -1.64 -21.82 -0.22
C ASN A 19 -0.31 -21.54 0.51
N ILE A 20 -0.41 -21.18 1.79
CA ILE A 20 0.73 -20.83 2.66
C ILE A 20 1.79 -21.95 2.71
N ASP A 21 1.35 -23.20 2.81
CA ASP A 21 2.21 -24.38 2.90
C ASP A 21 3.06 -24.56 1.64
N LEU A 22 2.42 -24.51 0.46
CA LEU A 22 3.13 -24.58 -0.81
C LEU A 22 4.07 -23.38 -0.99
N GLY A 23 3.61 -22.18 -0.62
CA GLY A 23 4.41 -20.97 -0.65
C GLY A 23 5.69 -21.10 0.17
N ALA A 24 5.60 -21.66 1.37
CA ALA A 24 6.75 -21.89 2.24
C ALA A 24 7.70 -22.95 1.66
N VAL A 25 7.18 -24.08 1.16
CA VAL A 25 8.01 -25.12 0.55
C VAL A 25 8.75 -24.58 -0.67
N ILE A 26 8.07 -23.91 -1.61
CA ILE A 26 8.71 -23.27 -2.77
C ILE A 26 9.79 -22.28 -2.31
N SER A 27 9.46 -21.41 -1.34
CA SER A 27 10.40 -20.40 -0.81
C SER A 27 11.66 -21.02 -0.24
N SER A 28 11.54 -22.14 0.47
CA SER A 28 12.68 -22.88 1.04
C SER A 28 13.68 -23.33 -0.01
N TYR A 29 13.23 -23.57 -1.26
CA TYR A 29 14.10 -23.89 -2.39
C TYR A 29 14.73 -22.65 -3.01
N VAL A 30 13.92 -21.65 -3.35
CA VAL A 30 14.31 -20.56 -4.27
C VAL A 30 14.93 -19.34 -3.59
N CYS A 31 14.73 -19.15 -2.28
CA CYS A 31 15.26 -18.00 -1.56
C CYS A 31 16.74 -18.19 -1.20
N LYS A 32 17.47 -17.08 -1.26
CA LYS A 32 18.91 -16.97 -0.95
C LYS A 32 19.18 -15.74 -0.09
N ARG A 33 20.19 -15.83 0.77
CA ARG A 33 20.58 -14.70 1.62
C ARG A 33 21.09 -13.55 0.75
N GLN A 34 20.76 -12.30 1.07
CA GLN A 34 21.12 -11.08 0.33
C GLN A 34 20.60 -10.96 -1.13
N GLU A 35 19.91 -11.98 -1.66
CA GLU A 35 19.23 -11.94 -2.96
C GLU A 35 17.70 -12.03 -2.75
N PHE A 36 16.97 -10.97 -3.06
CA PHE A 36 15.51 -10.98 -2.96
C PHE A 36 14.91 -11.75 -4.12
N THR A 37 14.33 -12.92 -3.85
CA THR A 37 13.53 -13.66 -4.83
C THR A 37 12.14 -13.04 -4.92
N PRO A 38 11.73 -12.48 -6.07
CA PRO A 38 10.39 -11.91 -6.20
C PRO A 38 9.34 -13.02 -6.08
N ILE A 39 8.49 -12.92 -5.06
CA ILE A 39 7.35 -13.80 -4.82
C ILE A 39 6.12 -12.92 -4.64
N PHE A 40 5.08 -13.20 -5.43
CA PHE A 40 3.84 -12.46 -5.43
C PHE A 40 2.67 -13.37 -5.10
N GLU A 41 1.70 -12.86 -4.34
CA GLU A 41 0.50 -13.61 -4.00
C GLU A 41 -0.65 -13.27 -4.96
N PHE A 42 -1.22 -14.29 -5.59
CA PHE A 42 -2.40 -14.15 -6.43
C PHE A 42 -3.64 -14.51 -5.61
N SER A 43 -4.48 -13.51 -5.33
CA SER A 43 -5.80 -13.73 -4.72
C SER A 43 -6.68 -14.65 -5.57
N ASN A 44 -7.58 -15.40 -4.93
CA ASN A 44 -8.57 -16.23 -5.61
C ASN A 44 -9.43 -15.40 -6.57
N VAL A 45 -9.88 -16.06 -7.63
CA VAL A 45 -10.83 -15.51 -8.59
C VAL A 45 -12.08 -16.37 -8.57
N THR A 46 -13.23 -15.75 -8.80
CA THR A 46 -14.51 -16.47 -8.82
C THR A 46 -14.88 -17.00 -10.20
N ASP A 47 -14.19 -16.53 -11.24
CA ASP A 47 -14.42 -16.93 -12.63
C ASP A 47 -13.17 -16.66 -13.49
N ALA A 48 -13.06 -17.34 -14.63
CA ALA A 48 -11.99 -17.14 -15.61
C ALA A 48 -12.11 -15.78 -16.32
N ASP A 49 -11.01 -15.27 -16.86
CA ASP A 49 -11.01 -14.04 -17.64
C ASP A 49 -11.74 -14.27 -18.97
N HIS A 50 -12.77 -13.47 -19.19
CA HIS A 50 -13.54 -13.45 -20.43
C HIS A 50 -13.85 -12.01 -20.83
N GLN A 51 -14.05 -11.78 -22.13
CA GLN A 51 -14.30 -10.45 -22.70
C GLN A 51 -15.73 -9.95 -22.44
N ASN A 52 -16.21 -10.02 -21.19
CA ASN A 52 -17.43 -9.29 -20.85
C ASN A 52 -17.15 -7.79 -20.86
N SER A 53 -18.19 -7.02 -21.19
CA SER A 53 -18.16 -5.57 -21.11
C SER A 53 -17.81 -5.16 -19.67
N GLU A 54 -16.92 -4.19 -19.49
CA GLU A 54 -16.58 -3.64 -18.15
C GLU A 54 -17.80 -2.98 -17.48
N GLN A 55 -18.93 -2.86 -18.19
CA GLN A 55 -20.14 -2.14 -17.78
C GLN A 55 -21.08 -2.98 -16.92
N ASP A 56 -21.12 -4.31 -17.10
CA ASP A 56 -22.00 -5.18 -16.32
C ASP A 56 -21.33 -5.53 -14.98
N ILE A 57 -21.80 -4.90 -13.90
CA ILE A 57 -21.41 -5.28 -12.53
C ILE A 57 -22.15 -6.57 -12.18
N ASP A 58 -21.48 -7.71 -12.34
CA ASP A 58 -21.92 -9.01 -11.85
C ASP A 58 -21.16 -9.40 -10.56
N GLU A 59 -21.43 -10.61 -10.07
CA GLU A 59 -20.80 -11.23 -8.88
C GLU A 59 -19.30 -11.47 -9.01
N HIS A 60 -18.73 -11.36 -10.20
CA HIS A 60 -17.33 -11.60 -10.49
C HIS A 60 -16.58 -10.31 -10.82
N SER A 61 -17.26 -9.19 -11.08
CA SER A 61 -16.65 -7.92 -11.50
C SER A 61 -15.53 -7.44 -10.58
N PHE A 62 -15.68 -7.56 -9.25
CA PHE A 62 -14.62 -7.17 -8.32
C PHE A 62 -13.37 -8.05 -8.41
N SER A 63 -13.53 -9.38 -8.47
CA SER A 63 -12.39 -10.29 -8.61
C SER A 63 -11.74 -10.16 -9.99
N ARG A 64 -12.53 -9.95 -11.06
CA ARG A 64 -12.01 -9.71 -12.42
C ARG A 64 -11.16 -8.45 -12.45
N ASN A 65 -11.67 -7.33 -11.95
CA ASN A 65 -10.94 -6.06 -11.93
C ASN A 65 -9.64 -6.17 -11.14
N ARG A 66 -9.68 -6.78 -9.94
CA ARG A 66 -8.48 -7.04 -9.14
C ARG A 66 -7.45 -7.89 -9.90
N SER A 67 -7.88 -8.93 -10.60
CA SER A 67 -6.99 -9.88 -11.28
C SER A 67 -6.38 -9.29 -12.56
N ARG A 68 -7.14 -8.50 -13.31
CA ARG A 68 -6.63 -7.71 -14.44
C ARG A 68 -5.61 -6.67 -13.99
N GLN A 69 -5.88 -5.97 -12.89
CA GLN A 69 -4.90 -5.06 -12.27
C GLN A 69 -3.63 -5.82 -11.83
N PHE A 70 -3.78 -6.98 -11.17
CA PHE A 70 -2.65 -7.83 -10.78
C PHE A 70 -1.80 -8.22 -12.00
N ASN A 71 -2.42 -8.65 -13.11
CA ASN A 71 -1.72 -8.98 -14.36
C ASN A 71 -0.87 -7.80 -14.90
N ILE A 72 -1.39 -6.58 -14.84
CA ILE A 72 -0.62 -5.38 -15.23
C ILE A 72 0.56 -5.16 -14.28
N GLN A 73 0.33 -5.22 -12.98
CA GLN A 73 1.35 -4.97 -11.96
C GLN A 73 2.47 -6.02 -12.00
N ILE A 74 2.12 -7.29 -12.15
CA ILE A 74 3.10 -8.38 -12.20
C ILE A 74 3.94 -8.34 -13.48
N LYS A 75 3.34 -7.98 -14.62
CA LYS A 75 4.08 -7.78 -15.87
C LYS A 75 5.09 -6.65 -15.75
N ASN A 76 4.70 -5.55 -15.11
CA ASN A 76 5.61 -4.44 -14.83
C ASN A 76 6.73 -4.87 -13.86
N ALA A 77 6.43 -5.67 -12.83
CA ALA A 77 7.43 -6.20 -11.91
C ALA A 77 8.42 -7.13 -12.62
N LEU A 78 7.95 -8.06 -13.46
CA LEU A 78 8.79 -8.93 -14.29
C LEU A 78 9.76 -8.12 -15.18
N GLN A 79 9.24 -7.13 -15.91
CA GLN A 79 10.06 -6.25 -16.74
C GLN A 79 11.11 -5.48 -15.93
N ARG A 80 10.75 -5.05 -14.71
CA ARG A 80 11.65 -4.34 -13.79
C ARG A 80 12.74 -5.23 -13.19
N THR A 81 12.46 -6.53 -12.97
CA THR A 81 13.44 -7.53 -12.56
C THR A 81 14.47 -7.80 -13.67
N GLY A 82 14.03 -7.75 -14.93
CA GLY A 82 14.84 -8.03 -16.11
C GLY A 82 14.75 -9.49 -16.54
N GLU A 83 15.80 -10.02 -17.14
CA GLU A 83 15.84 -11.41 -17.59
C GLU A 83 15.79 -12.38 -16.40
N ILE A 84 14.79 -13.27 -16.43
CA ILE A 84 14.63 -14.35 -15.46
C ILE A 84 14.78 -15.72 -16.13
N GLN A 85 15.32 -16.69 -15.39
CA GLN A 85 15.49 -18.05 -15.91
C GLN A 85 14.21 -18.90 -15.81
N TYR A 86 13.46 -18.78 -14.72
CA TYR A 86 12.24 -19.55 -14.46
C TYR A 86 11.13 -18.68 -13.85
N LEU A 87 9.93 -18.80 -14.40
CA LEU A 87 8.69 -18.28 -13.82
C LEU A 87 7.96 -19.45 -13.13
N ILE A 88 7.82 -19.39 -11.81
CA ILE A 88 7.14 -20.43 -11.01
C ILE A 88 5.70 -20.01 -10.78
N LEU A 89 4.75 -20.88 -11.14
CA LEU A 89 3.34 -20.75 -10.81
C LEU A 89 2.99 -21.79 -9.75
N GLY A 90 2.78 -21.33 -8.51
CA GLY A 90 2.55 -22.18 -7.34
C GLY A 90 1.08 -22.26 -6.96
N GLY A 91 0.45 -23.41 -7.19
CA GLY A 91 -0.90 -23.71 -6.71
C GLY A 91 -2.03 -22.88 -7.34
N LEU A 92 -1.77 -22.25 -8.49
CA LEU A 92 -2.77 -21.42 -9.16
C LEU A 92 -3.84 -22.28 -9.85
N SER A 93 -5.10 -21.94 -9.65
CA SER A 93 -6.26 -22.44 -10.40
C SER A 93 -6.20 -22.09 -11.89
N ASP A 94 -6.95 -22.82 -12.71
CA ASP A 94 -7.06 -22.53 -14.14
C ASP A 94 -7.70 -21.15 -14.38
N GLU A 95 -8.66 -20.78 -13.54
CA GLU A 95 -9.28 -19.46 -13.56
C GLU A 95 -8.25 -18.36 -13.24
N GLN A 96 -7.39 -18.51 -12.23
CA GLN A 96 -6.31 -17.54 -11.97
C GLN A 96 -5.35 -17.43 -13.16
N LYS A 97 -4.91 -18.58 -13.70
CA LYS A 97 -3.98 -18.62 -14.85
C LYS A 97 -4.55 -17.91 -16.07
N SER A 98 -5.86 -17.93 -16.28
CA SER A 98 -6.52 -17.28 -17.43
C SER A 98 -6.26 -15.76 -17.51
N TYR A 99 -5.95 -15.09 -16.39
CA TYR A 99 -5.64 -13.64 -16.37
C TYR A 99 -4.18 -13.34 -16.75
N LEU A 100 -3.27 -14.31 -16.70
CA LEU A 100 -1.84 -14.11 -16.88
C LEU A 100 -1.42 -14.18 -18.36
N ASN A 101 -1.69 -13.13 -19.11
CA ASN A 101 -1.54 -13.10 -20.57
C ASN A 101 -0.08 -13.05 -21.10
N PHE A 102 0.92 -13.19 -20.24
CA PHE A 102 2.34 -13.08 -20.59
C PHE A 102 3.12 -14.38 -20.36
N VAL A 103 2.53 -15.41 -19.74
CA VAL A 103 3.25 -16.62 -19.28
C VAL A 103 3.99 -17.36 -20.39
N ASN A 104 3.44 -17.37 -21.60
CA ASN A 104 4.02 -18.03 -22.79
C ASN A 104 5.37 -17.44 -23.24
N ASN A 105 5.75 -16.27 -22.72
CA ASN A 105 7.03 -15.63 -23.02
C ASN A 105 8.17 -16.09 -22.10
N TYR A 106 7.89 -16.99 -21.15
CA TYR A 106 8.84 -17.40 -20.11
C TYR A 106 8.94 -18.92 -20.01
N ASN A 107 10.02 -19.40 -19.40
CA ASN A 107 10.17 -20.79 -19.01
C ASN A 107 9.39 -21.06 -17.72
N VAL A 108 8.19 -21.60 -17.86
CA VAL A 108 7.23 -21.77 -16.75
C VAL A 108 7.42 -23.11 -16.05
N LEU A 109 7.47 -23.07 -14.71
CA LEU A 109 7.39 -24.24 -13.84
C LEU A 109 6.06 -24.19 -13.07
N GLU A 110 5.12 -25.06 -13.41
CA GLU A 110 3.87 -25.22 -12.67
C GLU A 110 4.07 -26.21 -11.52
N ILE A 111 3.68 -25.81 -10.31
CA ILE A 111 3.84 -26.60 -9.09
C ILE A 111 2.54 -26.54 -8.32
N ASN A 112 1.81 -27.65 -8.23
CA ASN A 112 0.48 -27.70 -7.62
C ASN A 112 0.48 -28.33 -6.21
N SER A 113 1.61 -28.90 -5.77
CA SER A 113 1.72 -29.53 -4.46
C SER A 113 3.13 -29.44 -3.87
N CYS A 114 3.25 -29.62 -2.55
CA CYS A 114 4.54 -29.65 -1.86
C CYS A 114 5.45 -30.79 -2.36
N TYR A 115 4.86 -31.91 -2.79
CA TYR A 115 5.60 -33.03 -3.37
C TYR A 115 6.18 -32.68 -4.74
N GLU A 116 5.39 -32.04 -5.61
CA GLU A 116 5.86 -31.55 -6.91
C GLU A 116 6.98 -30.51 -6.73
N ALA A 117 6.88 -29.64 -5.73
CA ALA A 117 7.91 -28.64 -5.45
C ALA A 117 9.27 -29.32 -5.21
N MET A 118 9.30 -30.38 -4.39
CA MET A 118 10.53 -31.15 -4.16
C MET A 118 11.06 -31.81 -5.44
N ALA A 119 10.18 -32.43 -6.23
CA ALA A 119 10.57 -33.14 -7.46
C ALA A 119 11.11 -32.20 -8.54
N ILE A 120 10.52 -31.02 -8.69
CA ILE A 120 10.86 -30.04 -9.74
C ILE A 120 12.02 -29.13 -9.31
N LEU A 121 11.98 -28.61 -8.08
CA LEU A 121 12.95 -27.61 -7.61
C LEU A 121 14.23 -28.22 -7.03
N GLY A 122 14.17 -29.45 -6.48
CA GLY A 122 15.32 -30.13 -5.91
C GLY A 122 16.51 -30.22 -6.88
N PRO A 123 16.33 -30.78 -8.09
CA PRO A 123 17.41 -30.92 -9.08
C PRO A 123 18.04 -29.60 -9.53
N ILE A 124 17.29 -28.49 -9.53
CA ILE A 124 17.76 -27.19 -10.04
C ILE A 124 18.32 -26.27 -8.96
N THR A 125 18.09 -26.56 -7.67
CA THR A 125 18.56 -25.73 -6.54
C THR A 125 19.63 -26.39 -5.69
N GLU A 126 19.90 -27.69 -5.89
CA GLU A 126 20.91 -28.47 -5.16
C GLU A 126 20.66 -28.54 -3.63
N LYS A 127 19.42 -28.29 -3.19
CA LYS A 127 18.99 -28.43 -1.80
C LYS A 127 18.45 -29.84 -1.54
N TYR A 128 19.32 -30.73 -1.07
CA TYR A 128 18.99 -32.15 -0.81
C TYR A 128 18.63 -32.45 0.65
N ASN A 129 19.08 -31.62 1.60
CA ASN A 129 18.72 -31.78 3.01
C ASN A 129 17.34 -31.19 3.28
N THR A 130 16.57 -31.86 4.13
CA THR A 130 15.20 -31.43 4.48
C THR A 130 15.07 -31.16 5.98
N LEU A 131 14.22 -30.19 6.30
CA LEU A 131 13.74 -29.92 7.66
C LEU A 131 12.23 -30.22 7.68
N SER A 132 11.82 -31.19 8.50
CA SER A 132 10.40 -31.45 8.72
C SER A 132 9.81 -30.48 9.74
N CYS A 133 8.61 -29.95 9.49
CA CYS A 133 7.83 -29.17 10.46
C CYS A 133 6.32 -29.45 10.35
N PRO A 134 5.54 -29.30 11.43
CA PRO A 134 4.09 -29.45 11.36
C PRO A 134 3.45 -28.23 10.69
N PRO A 135 2.24 -28.34 10.10
CA PRO A 135 1.60 -27.24 9.36
C PRO A 135 1.44 -25.96 10.19
N HIS A 136 1.03 -26.07 11.45
CA HIS A 136 0.86 -24.91 12.34
C HIS A 136 2.17 -24.14 12.62
N ALA A 137 3.33 -24.74 12.34
CA ALA A 137 4.65 -24.16 12.55
C ALA A 137 5.34 -23.79 11.22
N VAL A 138 4.62 -23.76 10.09
CA VAL A 138 5.20 -23.62 8.75
C VAL A 138 6.09 -22.39 8.58
N LEU A 139 5.71 -21.24 9.15
CA LEU A 139 6.49 -20.00 9.06
C LEU A 139 7.81 -20.08 9.85
N THR A 140 7.75 -20.63 11.07
CA THR A 140 8.94 -20.91 11.88
C THR A 140 9.83 -21.94 11.20
N GLY A 141 9.24 -23.01 10.66
CA GLY A 141 9.95 -24.03 9.92
C GLY A 141 10.66 -23.47 8.70
N LEU A 142 10.00 -22.60 7.93
CA LEU A 142 10.60 -21.89 6.80
C LEU A 142 11.83 -21.07 7.23
N HIS A 143 11.69 -20.26 8.29
CA HIS A 143 12.80 -19.46 8.80
C HIS A 143 14.02 -20.33 9.17
N VAL A 144 13.79 -21.44 9.90
CA VAL A 144 14.85 -22.37 10.30
C VAL A 144 15.45 -23.09 9.08
N ALA A 145 14.63 -23.51 8.13
CA ALA A 145 15.08 -24.20 6.92
C ALA A 145 15.98 -23.29 6.08
N LEU A 146 15.59 -22.03 5.86
CA LEU A 146 16.38 -21.05 5.12
C LEU A 146 17.74 -20.79 5.79
N ASN A 147 17.77 -20.58 7.10
CA ASN A 147 19.01 -20.35 7.85
C ASN A 147 19.95 -21.57 7.83
N LYS A 148 19.41 -22.79 7.75
CA LYS A 148 20.20 -24.03 7.63
C LYS A 148 20.52 -24.42 6.19
N GLY A 149 20.06 -23.66 5.20
CA GLY A 149 20.20 -24.01 3.78
C GLY A 149 19.47 -25.31 3.40
N MET A 150 18.41 -25.66 4.11
CA MET A 150 17.61 -26.87 3.92
C MET A 150 16.31 -26.56 3.17
N ALA A 151 15.76 -27.58 2.49
CA ALA A 151 14.41 -27.55 1.99
C ALA A 151 13.40 -27.83 3.12
N LEU A 152 12.22 -27.23 3.07
CA LEU A 152 11.15 -27.46 4.03
C LEU A 152 10.31 -28.66 3.61
N LYS A 153 9.95 -29.50 4.57
CA LYS A 153 9.01 -30.61 4.40
C LYS A 153 7.91 -30.49 5.46
N ILE A 154 6.64 -30.50 5.05
CA ILE A 154 5.52 -30.37 5.97
C ILE A 154 5.01 -31.75 6.36
N GLU A 155 5.03 -32.06 7.66
CA GLU A 155 4.65 -33.36 8.23
C GLU A 155 3.92 -33.19 9.58
N GLU A 156 2.71 -33.72 9.69
CA GLU A 156 1.81 -33.54 10.85
C GLU A 156 2.44 -33.91 12.20
N ASN A 157 3.22 -35.00 12.24
CA ASN A 157 3.79 -35.57 13.46
C ASN A 157 5.23 -35.12 13.75
N SER A 158 5.71 -34.09 13.06
CA SER A 158 7.07 -33.58 13.28
C SER A 158 7.13 -32.57 14.42
N LEU A 159 8.32 -32.40 15.01
CA LEU A 159 8.54 -31.45 16.09
C LEU A 159 8.54 -30.02 15.55
N THR A 160 7.96 -29.08 16.31
CA THR A 160 8.04 -27.65 16.03
C THR A 160 9.51 -27.22 16.05
N PRO A 161 10.05 -26.69 14.94
CA PRO A 161 11.42 -26.22 14.91
C PRO A 161 11.62 -25.06 15.88
N THR A 162 12.75 -25.06 16.58
CA THR A 162 13.19 -23.95 17.43
C THR A 162 14.39 -23.27 16.81
N TYR A 163 14.56 -21.98 17.11
CA TYR A 163 15.75 -21.22 16.80
C TYR A 163 16.03 -20.25 17.94
N GLU A 164 17.30 -19.87 18.05
CA GLU A 164 17.74 -18.82 18.96
C GLU A 164 17.89 -17.54 18.15
N ASN A 165 17.38 -16.45 18.71
CA ASN A 165 17.52 -15.12 18.12
C ASN A 165 18.99 -14.70 18.16
N ALA A 166 19.48 -14.16 17.05
CA ALA A 166 20.87 -13.70 16.96
C ALA A 166 21.09 -12.35 17.66
N PHE A 167 20.03 -11.53 17.77
CA PHE A 167 20.08 -10.16 18.34
C PHE A 167 21.14 -9.25 17.68
N ASP A 168 21.59 -9.57 16.46
CA ASP A 168 22.72 -8.90 15.80
C ASP A 168 22.30 -7.79 14.82
N SER A 169 21.02 -7.74 14.47
CA SER A 169 20.49 -6.89 13.40
C SER A 169 19.12 -6.26 13.76
N GLY A 170 18.05 -6.68 13.10
CA GLY A 170 16.69 -6.22 13.34
C GLY A 170 15.74 -7.38 13.59
N LEU A 171 14.54 -7.05 14.06
CA LEU A 171 13.46 -8.01 14.30
C LEU A 171 12.33 -7.80 13.29
N ILE A 172 11.84 -8.88 12.69
CA ILE A 172 10.66 -8.87 11.84
C ILE A 172 9.52 -9.59 12.57
N VAL A 173 8.56 -8.82 13.06
CA VAL A 173 7.38 -9.33 13.74
C VAL A 173 6.26 -9.52 12.73
N ILE A 174 5.69 -10.72 12.65
CA ILE A 174 4.72 -11.11 11.61
C ILE A 174 3.45 -11.60 12.27
N GLU A 175 2.34 -10.90 12.01
CA GLU A 175 1.01 -11.42 12.31
C GLU A 175 0.69 -12.59 11.39
N ASN A 176 0.38 -13.74 11.98
CA ASN A 176 0.04 -14.94 11.25
C ASN A 176 -1.43 -14.90 10.80
N ILE A 177 -1.65 -14.34 9.62
CA ILE A 177 -2.97 -14.27 8.97
C ILE A 177 -3.27 -15.50 8.08
N GLN A 178 -2.42 -16.53 8.12
CA GLN A 178 -2.56 -17.76 7.33
C GLN A 178 -2.65 -17.49 5.82
N LYS A 179 -1.80 -16.60 5.30
CA LYS A 179 -1.69 -16.25 3.87
C LYS A 179 -0.24 -16.25 3.40
N THR A 180 -0.04 -16.38 2.10
CA THR A 180 1.28 -16.33 1.45
C THR A 180 2.05 -15.04 1.75
N SER A 181 1.39 -13.91 2.02
CA SER A 181 2.02 -12.68 2.52
C SER A 181 2.92 -12.90 3.75
N CYS A 182 2.59 -13.84 4.64
CA CYS A 182 3.42 -14.17 5.80
C CYS A 182 4.72 -14.89 5.41
N VAL A 183 4.67 -15.76 4.39
CA VAL A 183 5.85 -16.40 3.80
C VAL A 183 6.78 -15.35 3.19
N ILE A 184 6.21 -14.38 2.49
CA ILE A 184 6.95 -13.26 1.89
C ILE A 184 7.66 -12.44 2.97
N ALA A 185 7.01 -12.20 4.11
CA ALA A 185 7.61 -11.52 5.26
C ALA A 185 8.78 -12.31 5.88
N VAL A 186 8.66 -13.64 6.00
CA VAL A 186 9.77 -14.51 6.46
C VAL A 186 10.94 -14.47 5.47
N ASN A 187 10.66 -14.50 4.17
CA ASN A 187 11.69 -14.40 3.13
C ASN A 187 12.42 -13.05 3.20
N TYR A 188 11.66 -11.96 3.36
CA TYR A 188 12.22 -10.63 3.56
C TYR A 188 13.18 -10.59 4.76
N ALA A 189 12.76 -11.12 5.91
CA ALA A 189 13.60 -11.21 7.11
C ALA A 189 14.89 -12.00 6.84
N PHE A 190 14.79 -13.15 6.18
CA PHE A 190 15.95 -13.94 5.79
C PHE A 190 16.90 -13.19 4.84
N ASN A 191 16.37 -12.45 3.87
CA ASN A 191 17.17 -11.71 2.90
C ASN A 191 18.02 -10.61 3.56
N ILE A 192 17.47 -9.94 4.58
CA ILE A 192 18.14 -8.86 5.33
C ILE A 192 18.88 -9.37 6.57
N SER A 193 18.93 -10.68 6.80
CA SER A 193 19.55 -11.30 7.98
C SER A 193 18.91 -10.92 9.32
N ALA A 194 17.60 -10.63 9.34
CA ALA A 194 16.87 -10.29 10.56
C ALA A 194 16.32 -11.53 11.28
N ASP A 195 16.17 -11.40 12.60
CA ASP A 195 15.40 -12.34 13.40
C ASP A 195 13.91 -12.23 13.03
N VAL A 196 13.16 -13.30 13.26
CA VAL A 196 11.71 -13.35 13.03
C VAL A 196 11.00 -13.46 14.37
N MET A 197 9.75 -13.01 14.42
CA MET A 197 8.82 -13.38 15.49
C MET A 197 7.44 -13.56 14.86
N ILE A 198 6.83 -14.73 15.07
CA ILE A 198 5.47 -15.00 14.59
C ILE A 198 4.50 -14.78 15.73
N ILE A 199 3.53 -13.89 15.54
CA ILE A 199 2.48 -13.58 16.52
C ILE A 199 1.10 -13.88 15.94
N SER A 200 0.09 -14.01 16.80
CA SER A 200 -1.31 -14.11 16.36
C SER A 200 -1.82 -12.78 15.82
N GLU A 201 -2.75 -12.82 14.86
CA GLU A 201 -3.51 -11.63 14.46
C GLU A 201 -4.23 -11.03 15.68
N PRO A 202 -4.21 -9.69 15.86
CA PRO A 202 -4.96 -9.03 16.93
C PRO A 202 -6.44 -9.38 16.90
N SER A 203 -7.05 -9.52 18.08
CA SER A 203 -8.49 -9.72 18.19
C SER A 203 -9.30 -8.48 17.79
N LEU A 204 -8.68 -7.30 17.87
CA LEU A 204 -9.30 -6.02 17.49
C LEU A 204 -9.09 -5.76 16.00
N ASN A 205 -10.15 -5.38 15.31
CA ASN A 205 -10.04 -4.85 13.96
C ASN A 205 -9.61 -3.37 13.98
N ILE A 206 -9.20 -2.87 12.81
CA ILE A 206 -8.64 -1.52 12.69
C ILE A 206 -9.59 -0.40 13.14
N ARG A 207 -10.91 -0.57 13.00
CA ARG A 207 -11.90 0.43 13.43
C ARG A 207 -12.02 0.45 14.95
N GLU A 208 -11.94 -0.72 15.60
CA GLU A 208 -11.93 -0.83 17.07
C GLU A 208 -10.64 -0.23 17.64
N ILE A 209 -9.49 -0.47 16.99
CA ILE A 209 -8.22 0.17 17.36
C ILE A 209 -8.35 1.70 17.28
N LYS A 210 -8.89 2.23 16.17
CA LYS A 210 -9.13 3.67 16.02
C LYS A 210 -10.04 4.22 17.12
N ASP A 211 -11.16 3.55 17.42
CA ASP A 211 -12.09 3.97 18.48
C ASP A 211 -11.43 4.02 19.85
N LEU A 212 -10.64 3.00 20.21
CA LEU A 212 -9.90 2.99 21.48
C LEU A 212 -8.87 4.12 21.56
N ILE A 213 -8.13 4.39 20.48
CA ILE A 213 -7.22 5.55 20.42
C ILE A 213 -8.02 6.84 20.62
N GLU A 214 -9.15 7.01 19.92
CA GLU A 214 -9.97 8.22 20.01
C GLU A 214 -10.53 8.45 21.42
N ARG A 215 -11.06 7.40 22.06
CA ARG A 215 -11.55 7.44 23.44
C ARG A 215 -10.43 7.78 24.42
N TRP A 216 -9.26 7.15 24.27
CA TRP A 216 -8.09 7.47 25.08
C TRP A 216 -7.71 8.94 24.96
N ARG A 217 -7.65 9.46 23.73
CA ARG A 217 -7.33 10.87 23.47
C ARG A 217 -8.38 11.86 24.00
N LYS A 218 -9.60 11.39 24.27
CA LYS A 218 -10.68 12.15 24.95
C LYS A 218 -10.66 12.01 26.48
N GLY A 219 -9.67 11.32 27.05
CA GLY A 219 -9.46 11.20 28.50
C GLY A 219 -9.88 9.86 29.10
N ASP A 220 -10.31 8.89 28.30
CA ASP A 220 -10.62 7.53 28.78
C ASP A 220 -9.35 6.69 28.93
N GLY A 221 -8.73 6.73 30.11
CA GLY A 221 -7.51 5.95 30.39
C GLY A 221 -7.69 4.43 30.25
N ASN A 222 -8.92 3.90 30.40
CA ASN A 222 -9.16 2.47 30.23
C ASN A 222 -9.02 2.05 28.77
N ALA A 223 -9.37 2.92 27.82
CA ALA A 223 -9.25 2.61 26.40
C ALA A 223 -7.81 2.33 25.96
N TYR A 224 -6.82 3.03 26.54
CA TYR A 224 -5.41 2.74 26.28
C TYR A 224 -4.97 1.40 26.89
N ASN A 225 -5.47 1.08 28.09
CA ASN A 225 -5.18 -0.20 28.74
C ASN A 225 -5.78 -1.36 27.93
N ASP A 226 -7.02 -1.23 27.48
CA ASP A 226 -7.70 -2.23 26.63
C ASP A 226 -6.93 -2.44 25.32
N LEU A 227 -6.51 -1.36 24.66
CA LEU A 227 -5.69 -1.42 23.46
C LEU A 227 -4.34 -2.09 23.73
N SER A 228 -3.67 -1.71 24.82
CA SER A 228 -2.38 -2.28 25.21
C SER A 228 -2.50 -3.77 25.51
N VAL A 229 -3.54 -4.20 26.22
CA VAL A 229 -3.77 -5.63 26.51
C VAL A 229 -4.01 -6.43 25.23
N ALA A 230 -4.75 -5.87 24.27
CA ALA A 230 -5.01 -6.54 23.01
C ALA A 230 -3.77 -6.69 22.11
N LEU A 231 -2.85 -5.73 22.15
CA LEU A 231 -1.68 -5.71 21.27
C LEU A 231 -0.39 -6.24 21.93
N TYR A 232 -0.13 -5.89 23.19
CA TYR A 232 1.15 -6.16 23.88
C TYR A 232 1.35 -7.63 24.26
N LYS A 233 0.25 -8.35 24.55
CA LYS A 233 0.29 -9.75 25.02
C LYS A 233 1.12 -10.67 24.11
N SER A 234 1.16 -10.37 22.82
CA SER A 234 1.86 -11.18 21.82
C SER A 234 3.39 -11.06 21.88
N PHE A 235 3.95 -10.08 22.59
CA PHE A 235 5.40 -9.82 22.65
C PHE A 235 5.89 -9.30 24.01
N GLU A 236 5.19 -9.66 25.09
CA GLU A 236 5.56 -9.29 26.48
C GLU A 236 6.98 -9.76 26.85
N ASP A 237 7.39 -10.93 26.35
CA ASP A 237 8.70 -11.53 26.66
C ASP A 237 9.85 -11.02 25.75
N VAL A 238 9.59 -10.06 24.86
CA VAL A 238 10.59 -9.56 23.92
C VAL A 238 11.21 -8.26 24.43
N ASP A 239 12.50 -8.31 24.71
CA ASP A 239 13.30 -7.11 24.93
C ASP A 239 13.75 -6.51 23.59
N PHE A 240 12.95 -5.55 23.10
CA PHE A 240 13.23 -4.82 21.86
C PHE A 240 14.55 -4.04 21.90
N THR A 241 15.10 -3.72 23.09
CA THR A 241 16.34 -2.92 23.17
C THR A 241 17.56 -3.68 22.67
N ASN A 242 17.46 -5.00 22.52
CA ASN A 242 18.49 -5.83 21.90
C ASN A 242 18.55 -5.71 20.37
N TYR A 243 17.59 -5.00 19.75
CA TYR A 243 17.50 -4.85 18.30
C TYR A 243 17.75 -3.40 17.87
N ARG A 244 18.30 -3.23 16.66
CA ARG A 244 18.49 -1.89 16.08
C ARG A 244 17.21 -1.29 15.54
N TYR A 245 16.34 -2.14 15.00
CA TYR A 245 15.03 -1.77 14.48
C TYR A 245 14.09 -2.96 14.57
N SER A 246 12.79 -2.70 14.51
CA SER A 246 11.78 -3.75 14.28
C SER A 246 10.79 -3.33 13.20
N THR A 247 10.44 -4.25 12.31
CA THR A 247 9.40 -4.06 11.30
C THR A 247 8.22 -4.99 11.59
N PHE A 248 7.04 -4.41 11.77
CA PHE A 248 5.80 -5.13 12.00
C PHE A 248 5.07 -5.37 10.68
N PHE A 249 4.97 -6.62 10.27
CA PHE A 249 4.04 -7.07 9.24
C PHE A 249 2.69 -7.32 9.89
N THR A 250 1.75 -6.39 9.67
CA THR A 250 0.49 -6.30 10.41
C THR A 250 -0.72 -6.08 9.50
N VAL A 251 -1.92 -6.41 9.97
CA VAL A 251 -3.21 -6.06 9.36
C VAL A 251 -3.66 -4.63 9.64
N GLY A 252 -2.83 -3.83 10.31
CA GLY A 252 -3.10 -2.42 10.57
C GLY A 252 -2.72 -1.93 11.96
N ALA A 253 -2.28 -2.79 12.89
CA ALA A 253 -2.08 -2.40 14.28
C ALA A 253 -0.87 -1.44 14.45
N PRO A 254 -1.01 -0.31 15.17
CA PRO A 254 0.04 0.68 15.35
C PRO A 254 0.95 0.32 16.54
N TYR A 255 1.72 -0.78 16.43
CA TYR A 255 2.54 -1.30 17.54
C TYR A 255 3.55 -0.28 18.10
N ALA A 256 4.05 0.62 17.27
CA ALA A 256 4.93 1.71 17.70
C ALA A 256 4.32 2.60 18.80
N LEU A 257 2.99 2.77 18.82
CA LEU A 257 2.28 3.51 19.87
C LEU A 257 2.42 2.81 21.23
N ILE A 258 2.16 1.50 21.26
CA ILE A 258 2.17 0.71 22.50
C ILE A 258 3.59 0.54 23.03
N LEU A 259 4.54 0.38 22.12
CA LEU A 259 5.97 0.27 22.41
C LEU A 259 6.66 1.62 22.59
N LYS A 260 5.92 2.74 22.47
CA LYS A 260 6.37 4.12 22.71
C LYS A 260 7.67 4.48 22.01
N ASN A 261 7.82 4.01 20.77
CA ASN A 261 9.02 4.21 19.97
C ASN A 261 10.32 3.95 20.76
N LEU A 262 10.36 2.87 21.54
CA LEU A 262 11.54 2.48 22.33
C LEU A 262 12.80 2.31 21.48
N ILE A 263 12.61 1.79 20.27
CA ILE A 263 13.60 1.69 19.19
C ILE A 263 12.95 2.16 17.88
N LEU A 264 13.68 2.06 16.77
CA LEU A 264 13.14 2.38 15.46
C LEU A 264 12.11 1.32 15.02
N PHE A 265 10.85 1.74 14.88
CA PHE A 265 9.75 0.87 14.44
C PHE A 265 9.18 1.28 13.09
N THR A 266 8.97 0.30 12.21
CA THR A 266 8.21 0.47 10.96
C THR A 266 7.12 -0.57 10.82
N HIS A 267 6.19 -0.34 9.89
CA HIS A 267 5.08 -1.23 9.62
C HIS A 267 5.00 -1.57 8.13
N VAL A 268 4.52 -2.76 7.83
CA VAL A 268 4.15 -3.22 6.48
C VAL A 268 2.76 -3.83 6.56
N HIS A 269 1.86 -3.37 5.70
CA HIS A 269 0.48 -3.81 5.73
C HIS A 269 0.29 -5.13 4.98
N LEU A 270 0.02 -6.22 5.70
CA LEU A 270 -0.09 -7.58 5.15
C LEU A 270 -1.19 -7.73 4.10
N ARG A 271 -2.31 -7.01 4.26
CA ARG A 271 -3.46 -7.08 3.33
C ARG A 271 -3.42 -6.09 2.15
N LEU A 272 -2.43 -5.20 2.08
CA LEU A 272 -2.35 -4.16 1.04
C LEU A 272 -1.14 -4.41 0.14
N LYS A 273 -1.20 -5.48 -0.67
CA LYS A 273 -0.17 -5.80 -1.68
C LYS A 273 1.26 -5.83 -1.08
N CYS A 274 1.41 -6.54 0.04
CA CYS A 274 2.67 -6.67 0.78
C CYS A 274 3.85 -7.08 -0.12
N ASP A 275 3.58 -7.99 -1.05
CA ASP A 275 4.49 -8.45 -2.10
C ASP A 275 5.00 -7.30 -2.99
N PHE A 276 4.09 -6.55 -3.61
CA PHE A 276 4.44 -5.39 -4.42
C PHE A 276 5.09 -4.29 -3.61
N PHE A 277 4.68 -4.09 -2.35
CA PHE A 277 5.27 -3.10 -1.46
C PHE A 277 6.76 -3.37 -1.24
N ILE A 278 7.12 -4.60 -0.84
CA ILE A 278 8.54 -4.98 -0.63
C ILE A 278 9.31 -4.88 -1.94
N PHE A 279 8.76 -5.42 -3.03
CA PHE A 279 9.39 -5.36 -4.35
C PHE A 279 9.68 -3.92 -4.77
N ASN A 280 8.70 -3.03 -4.65
CA ASN A 280 8.84 -1.63 -5.03
C ASN A 280 9.84 -0.91 -4.13
N CYS A 281 9.86 -1.18 -2.83
CA CYS A 281 10.88 -0.63 -1.93
C CYS A 281 12.28 -1.00 -2.41
N ILE A 282 12.55 -2.27 -2.69
CA ILE A 282 13.86 -2.73 -3.17
C ILE A 282 14.20 -2.14 -4.54
N HIS A 283 13.24 -2.17 -5.48
CA HIS A 283 13.46 -1.69 -6.85
C HIS A 283 13.78 -0.19 -6.86
N PHE A 284 12.98 0.63 -6.20
CA PHE A 284 13.13 2.09 -6.26
C PHE A 284 14.22 2.63 -5.32
N GLU A 285 14.74 1.82 -4.39
CA GLU A 285 15.92 2.19 -3.59
C GLU A 285 17.20 2.26 -4.43
N THR A 286 17.29 1.46 -5.50
CA THR A 286 18.51 1.32 -6.33
C THR A 286 18.42 2.00 -7.70
N LYS A 287 17.30 2.68 -8.00
CA LYS A 287 17.02 3.25 -9.32
C LYS A 287 17.02 4.76 -9.32
N GLU A 288 17.22 5.33 -10.50
CA GLU A 288 17.17 6.78 -10.70
C GLU A 288 15.80 7.33 -10.31
N MET A 289 15.82 8.23 -9.34
CA MET A 289 14.68 9.04 -8.95
C MET A 289 14.37 10.10 -10.01
N THR A 290 13.22 10.74 -9.89
CA THR A 290 12.84 11.87 -10.75
C THR A 290 13.49 13.17 -10.30
N ASN A 291 13.92 13.23 -9.03
CA ASN A 291 14.27 14.43 -8.28
C ASN A 291 13.14 15.47 -8.33
N SER A 292 11.92 15.01 -8.11
CA SER A 292 10.76 15.90 -8.03
C SER A 292 9.90 15.61 -6.81
N ALA A 293 9.34 16.69 -6.25
CA ALA A 293 8.50 16.65 -5.09
C ALA A 293 7.22 17.44 -5.33
N ILE A 294 6.14 17.05 -4.65
CA ILE A 294 4.93 17.86 -4.52
C ILE A 294 4.87 18.35 -3.07
N VAL A 295 4.66 19.65 -2.88
CA VAL A 295 4.33 20.23 -1.57
C VAL A 295 2.91 20.77 -1.67
N PHE A 296 2.02 20.25 -0.85
CA PHE A 296 0.60 20.58 -0.85
C PHE A 296 0.19 21.30 0.44
N SER A 297 -0.47 22.44 0.30
CA SER A 297 -1.15 23.13 1.40
C SER A 297 -2.24 24.10 0.95
N PRO A 298 -3.47 24.01 1.47
CA PRO A 298 -4.52 25.01 1.28
C PRO A 298 -4.30 26.33 2.06
N LEU A 299 -3.21 26.49 2.80
CA LEU A 299 -2.90 27.66 3.65
C LEU A 299 -3.91 27.84 4.80
N GLU A 300 -4.17 26.76 5.52
CA GLU A 300 -5.13 26.73 6.62
C GLU A 300 -4.52 27.23 7.94
N PHE A 301 -3.19 27.25 8.03
CA PHE A 301 -2.48 27.72 9.21
C PHE A 301 -1.74 29.03 8.93
N LYS A 302 -1.61 29.87 9.97
CA LYS A 302 -0.86 31.14 9.86
C LYS A 302 0.64 30.93 9.69
N ASP A 303 1.14 29.83 10.25
CA ASP A 303 2.53 29.42 10.23
C ASP A 303 2.58 27.94 9.86
N GLU A 304 3.18 27.63 8.72
CA GLU A 304 3.24 26.30 8.11
C GLU A 304 4.69 25.94 7.76
N GLU A 305 5.00 24.65 7.75
CA GLU A 305 6.32 24.12 7.38
C GLU A 305 6.64 24.25 5.88
N THR A 306 5.67 24.64 5.05
CA THR A 306 5.75 24.49 3.58
C THR A 306 6.89 25.27 2.95
N GLU A 307 7.08 26.55 3.30
CA GLU A 307 8.18 27.38 2.77
C GLU A 307 9.55 26.81 3.13
N TYR A 308 9.72 26.36 4.38
CA TYR A 308 10.96 25.74 4.83
C TYR A 308 11.28 24.47 4.03
N ILE A 309 10.28 23.60 3.85
CA ILE A 309 10.43 22.34 3.12
C ILE A 309 10.74 22.59 1.64
N ILE A 310 10.04 23.53 0.99
CA ILE A 310 10.31 23.92 -0.40
C ILE A 310 11.77 24.35 -0.54
N ASN A 311 12.26 25.20 0.36
CA ASN A 311 13.64 25.68 0.35
C ASN A 311 14.66 24.54 0.52
N ILE A 312 14.45 23.63 1.47
CA ILE A 312 15.36 22.47 1.65
C ILE A 312 15.36 21.59 0.40
N LEU A 313 14.20 21.27 -0.16
CA LEU A 313 14.10 20.41 -1.33
C LEU A 313 14.83 21.02 -2.54
N GLN A 314 14.64 22.32 -2.78
CA GLN A 314 15.35 23.04 -3.84
C GLN A 314 16.87 23.05 -3.61
N GLN A 315 17.33 23.27 -2.36
CA GLN A 315 18.76 23.17 -2.00
C GLN A 315 19.34 21.77 -2.23
N ARG A 316 18.50 20.73 -2.14
CA ARG A 316 18.84 19.32 -2.40
C ARG A 316 18.60 18.90 -3.86
N ASN A 317 18.48 19.86 -4.78
CA ASN A 317 18.29 19.67 -6.22
C ASN A 317 17.01 18.90 -6.60
N TYR A 318 15.91 19.16 -5.89
CA TYR A 318 14.58 18.74 -6.31
C TYR A 318 13.86 19.85 -7.09
N TYR A 319 13.13 19.46 -8.14
CA TYR A 319 12.07 20.28 -8.69
C TYR A 319 10.82 20.15 -7.80
N VAL A 320 10.35 21.27 -7.25
CA VAL A 320 9.19 21.28 -6.37
C VAL A 320 7.96 21.78 -7.13
N LYS A 321 6.94 20.94 -7.26
CA LYS A 321 5.60 21.35 -7.69
C LYS A 321 4.81 21.81 -6.47
N GLU A 322 4.64 23.11 -6.36
CA GLU A 322 3.86 23.75 -5.31
C GLU A 322 2.36 23.68 -5.64
N LEU A 323 1.61 22.93 -4.83
CA LEU A 323 0.15 22.95 -4.82
C LEU A 323 -0.31 23.73 -3.57
N ILE A 324 -0.06 25.04 -3.59
CA ILE A 324 -0.24 25.93 -2.45
C ILE A 324 -1.40 26.91 -2.67
N GLY A 325 -2.17 27.18 -1.62
CA GLY A 325 -3.30 28.11 -1.61
C GLY A 325 -4.35 27.73 -2.65
N LYS A 326 -4.58 28.60 -3.65
CA LYS A 326 -5.58 28.34 -4.71
C LYS A 326 -5.25 27.13 -5.58
N GLN A 327 -3.99 26.68 -5.62
CA GLN A 327 -3.59 25.47 -6.35
C GLN A 327 -3.82 24.19 -5.54
N ALA A 328 -4.12 24.29 -4.25
CA ALA A 328 -4.40 23.16 -3.37
C ALA A 328 -5.87 22.69 -3.47
N SER A 329 -6.36 22.48 -4.70
CA SER A 329 -7.72 22.01 -4.96
C SER A 329 -7.79 20.49 -5.10
N VAL A 330 -8.99 19.92 -4.92
CA VAL A 330 -9.22 18.48 -5.13
C VAL A 330 -8.81 18.04 -6.54
N TYR A 331 -9.12 18.86 -7.55
CA TYR A 331 -8.74 18.59 -8.93
C TYR A 331 -7.23 18.45 -9.10
N GLN A 332 -6.48 19.43 -8.56
CA GLN A 332 -5.04 19.48 -8.74
C GLN A 332 -4.35 18.33 -8.02
N ILE A 333 -4.65 18.10 -6.72
CA ILE A 333 -4.02 17.01 -5.99
C ILE A 333 -4.37 15.64 -6.60
N ASN A 334 -5.62 15.43 -7.03
CA ASN A 334 -6.04 14.17 -7.62
C ASN A 334 -5.25 13.82 -8.90
N ASN A 335 -5.10 14.78 -9.81
CA ASN A 335 -4.39 14.54 -11.06
C ASN A 335 -2.87 14.47 -10.85
N HIS A 336 -2.31 15.31 -9.96
CA HIS A 336 -0.88 15.26 -9.68
C HIS A 336 -0.48 13.95 -8.97
N VAL A 337 -1.27 13.48 -7.99
CA VAL A 337 -0.99 12.21 -7.30
C VAL A 337 -0.98 11.04 -8.30
N LYS A 338 -1.89 11.03 -9.27
CA LYS A 338 -2.01 9.96 -10.28
C LYS A 338 -0.91 10.05 -11.35
N GLU A 339 -0.79 11.22 -11.99
CA GLU A 339 -0.10 11.37 -13.28
C GLU A 339 1.18 12.19 -13.22
N PHE A 340 1.41 12.99 -12.16
CA PHE A 340 2.66 13.73 -12.04
C PHE A 340 3.76 12.80 -11.54
N PRO A 341 4.95 12.74 -12.18
CA PRO A 341 6.06 11.96 -11.65
C PRO A 341 6.70 12.70 -10.47
N PHE A 342 6.63 12.11 -9.27
CA PHE A 342 7.28 12.59 -8.06
C PHE A 342 7.90 11.44 -7.28
N ASP A 343 8.93 11.76 -6.49
CA ASP A 343 9.55 10.82 -5.54
C ASP A 343 9.10 11.11 -4.10
N LEU A 344 8.59 12.32 -3.86
CA LEU A 344 8.12 12.80 -2.57
C LEU A 344 6.81 13.58 -2.69
N LEU A 345 5.86 13.31 -1.80
CA LEU A 345 4.68 14.14 -1.56
C LEU A 345 4.64 14.57 -0.09
N HIS A 346 4.71 15.88 0.17
CA HIS A 346 4.44 16.48 1.48
C HIS A 346 3.04 17.07 1.51
N ILE A 347 2.27 16.76 2.55
CA ILE A 347 0.92 17.27 2.76
C ILE A 347 0.86 17.99 4.10
N CYS A 348 0.65 19.30 4.05
CA CYS A 348 0.32 20.15 5.20
C CYS A 348 -1.14 20.61 5.04
N SER A 349 -2.06 20.06 5.84
CA SER A 349 -3.48 20.43 5.80
C SER A 349 -4.21 19.90 7.04
N HIS A 350 -5.46 20.31 7.22
CA HIS A 350 -6.38 19.57 8.07
C HIS A 350 -6.73 18.21 7.45
N GLY A 351 -6.92 17.22 8.31
CA GLY A 351 -7.41 15.90 7.95
C GLY A 351 -8.43 15.39 8.95
N GLY A 352 -8.97 14.21 8.68
CA GLY A 352 -9.90 13.52 9.55
C GLY A 352 -11.29 13.40 8.92
N GLU A 353 -12.25 13.03 9.76
CA GLU A 353 -13.60 12.67 9.34
C GLU A 353 -14.41 13.90 8.91
N ILE A 354 -15.21 13.73 7.85
CA ILE A 354 -15.94 14.82 7.20
C ILE A 354 -17.45 14.63 7.31
N SER A 355 -18.19 15.71 7.05
CA SER A 355 -19.65 15.67 7.01
C SER A 355 -20.16 14.88 5.82
N GLY A 356 -21.34 14.27 5.96
CA GLY A 356 -21.97 13.48 4.91
C GLY A 356 -23.43 13.20 5.21
N TYR A 357 -23.92 12.06 4.74
CA TYR A 357 -25.30 11.63 4.91
C TYR A 357 -25.38 10.18 5.37
N SER A 358 -26.37 9.86 6.18
CA SER A 358 -26.85 8.49 6.37
C SER A 358 -28.00 8.22 5.42
N VAL A 359 -27.97 7.05 4.80
CA VAL A 359 -28.96 6.60 3.83
C VAL A 359 -29.41 5.21 4.21
N SER A 360 -30.71 4.97 4.13
CA SER A 360 -31.32 3.66 4.25
C SER A 360 -32.03 3.32 2.95
N LYS A 361 -31.71 2.18 2.36
CA LYS A 361 -32.34 1.67 1.13
C LYS A 361 -32.91 0.28 1.37
N GLN A 362 -34.09 0.05 0.83
CA GLN A 362 -34.65 -1.30 0.63
C GLN A 362 -34.42 -1.68 -0.83
N PHE A 363 -34.04 -2.92 -1.07
CA PHE A 363 -33.87 -3.45 -2.43
C PHE A 363 -34.29 -4.92 -2.49
N THR A 364 -34.61 -5.38 -3.69
CA THR A 364 -34.92 -6.79 -3.94
C THR A 364 -33.74 -7.41 -4.66
N ASP A 365 -33.22 -8.54 -4.16
CA ASP A 365 -32.20 -9.29 -4.88
C ASP A 365 -32.78 -9.98 -6.11
N ARG A 366 -31.92 -10.52 -6.98
CA ARG A 366 -32.35 -11.27 -8.18
C ARG A 366 -33.15 -12.55 -7.88
N ASP A 367 -33.10 -13.06 -6.66
CA ASP A 367 -33.87 -14.22 -6.22
C ASP A 367 -35.27 -13.83 -5.68
N GLY A 368 -35.59 -12.53 -5.62
CA GLY A 368 -36.86 -12.00 -5.15
C GLY A 368 -36.93 -11.73 -3.64
N ASN A 369 -35.84 -11.89 -2.90
CA ASN A 369 -35.77 -11.60 -1.48
C ASN A 369 -35.62 -10.10 -1.22
N GLN A 370 -36.29 -9.60 -0.18
CA GLN A 370 -36.17 -8.21 0.25
C GLN A 370 -35.00 -8.03 1.22
N HIS A 371 -34.22 -6.99 0.99
CA HIS A 371 -33.06 -6.64 1.80
C HIS A 371 -33.05 -5.16 2.15
N SER A 372 -32.44 -4.86 3.29
CA SER A 372 -32.17 -3.49 3.74
C SER A 372 -30.68 -3.24 3.88
N VAL A 373 -30.24 -2.06 3.47
CA VAL A 373 -28.87 -1.59 3.69
C VAL A 373 -28.90 -0.19 4.28
N GLU A 374 -28.15 -0.01 5.37
CA GLU A 374 -27.83 1.29 5.94
C GLU A 374 -26.36 1.60 5.66
N PHE A 375 -26.10 2.76 5.08
CA PHE A 375 -24.75 3.22 4.80
C PHE A 375 -24.62 4.72 5.04
N ASP A 376 -23.39 5.15 5.33
CA ASP A 376 -23.05 6.56 5.24
C ASP A 376 -22.40 6.85 3.89
N GLU A 377 -22.62 8.05 3.36
CA GLU A 377 -21.94 8.55 2.16
C GLU A 377 -21.28 9.90 2.42
N VAL A 378 -20.07 10.08 1.88
CA VAL A 378 -19.39 11.36 1.84
C VAL A 378 -19.06 11.74 0.39
N VAL A 379 -19.32 12.99 0.05
CA VAL A 379 -19.26 13.49 -1.33
C VAL A 379 -18.18 14.55 -1.45
N SER A 380 -17.40 14.48 -2.51
CA SER A 380 -16.42 15.50 -2.89
C SER A 380 -16.59 15.87 -4.36
N PHE A 381 -16.29 17.13 -4.67
CA PHE A 381 -16.38 17.70 -6.01
C PHE A 381 -15.00 18.24 -6.39
N ALA A 382 -14.60 18.07 -7.65
CA ALA A 382 -13.31 18.52 -8.15
C ALA A 382 -13.46 19.52 -9.31
N PRO A 383 -14.04 20.71 -9.08
CA PRO A 383 -14.30 21.67 -10.14
C PRO A 383 -13.01 22.08 -10.88
N SER A 384 -13.10 22.16 -12.22
CA SER A 384 -12.01 22.59 -13.08
C SER A 384 -12.56 23.41 -14.24
N HIS A 385 -11.89 24.50 -14.60
CA HIS A 385 -12.24 25.29 -15.79
C HIS A 385 -11.91 24.57 -17.11
N ASN A 386 -11.15 23.48 -17.04
CA ASN A 386 -10.72 22.69 -18.20
C ASN A 386 -11.66 21.52 -18.52
N GLU A 387 -12.67 21.29 -17.68
CA GLU A 387 -13.62 20.18 -17.85
C GLU A 387 -15.05 20.70 -17.96
N GLU A 388 -15.83 20.08 -18.84
CA GLU A 388 -17.25 20.45 -19.06
C GLU A 388 -18.13 20.03 -17.87
N LEU A 389 -17.79 18.90 -17.25
CA LEU A 389 -18.49 18.36 -16.09
C LEU A 389 -17.62 18.46 -14.85
N ILE A 390 -18.25 18.57 -13.69
CA ILE A 390 -17.56 18.53 -12.40
C ILE A 390 -17.40 17.06 -11.99
N PRO A 391 -16.18 16.52 -11.86
CA PRO A 391 -15.97 15.21 -11.29
C PRO A 391 -16.52 15.14 -9.86
N VAL A 392 -17.28 14.09 -9.58
CA VAL A 392 -17.86 13.80 -8.27
C VAL A 392 -17.28 12.50 -7.76
N THR A 393 -16.80 12.50 -6.52
CA THR A 393 -16.40 11.29 -5.80
C THR A 393 -17.36 11.04 -4.65
N VAL A 394 -17.89 9.83 -4.58
CA VAL A 394 -18.75 9.38 -3.48
C VAL A 394 -18.07 8.18 -2.82
N LYS A 395 -17.73 8.31 -1.54
CA LYS A 395 -17.29 7.18 -0.72
C LYS A 395 -18.48 6.67 0.08
N VAL A 396 -18.83 5.42 -0.15
CA VAL A 396 -19.91 4.70 0.53
C VAL A 396 -19.32 3.85 1.65
N LEU A 397 -19.89 3.96 2.85
CA LEU A 397 -19.45 3.31 4.07
C LEU A 397 -20.61 2.49 4.65
N PRO A 398 -20.73 1.20 4.30
CA PRO A 398 -21.77 0.32 4.84
C PRO A 398 -21.71 0.25 6.37
N ARG A 399 -22.88 0.33 7.01
CA ARG A 399 -23.06 0.28 8.46
C ARG A 399 -23.84 -0.93 8.89
N ARG A 400 -24.96 -1.22 8.23
CA ARG A 400 -25.79 -2.39 8.51
C ARG A 400 -26.34 -3.01 7.23
N PHE A 401 -26.56 -4.31 7.31
CA PHE A 401 -27.24 -5.09 6.29
C PHE A 401 -28.26 -6.00 6.97
N ASN A 402 -29.55 -5.89 6.62
CA ASN A 402 -30.63 -6.61 7.29
C ASN A 402 -30.58 -6.48 8.83
N ASP A 403 -30.47 -5.25 9.32
CA ASP A 403 -30.29 -4.90 10.74
C ASP A 403 -29.02 -5.45 11.42
N LEU A 404 -28.16 -6.19 10.71
CA LEU A 404 -26.90 -6.70 11.26
C LEU A 404 -25.77 -5.70 11.03
N VAL A 405 -24.90 -5.51 12.02
CA VAL A 405 -23.72 -4.64 11.88
C VAL A 405 -22.82 -5.17 10.77
N TRP A 406 -22.42 -4.27 9.88
CA TRP A 406 -21.61 -4.61 8.72
C TRP A 406 -20.30 -5.31 9.12
N GLY A 407 -20.05 -6.49 8.57
CA GLY A 407 -18.85 -7.28 8.84
C GLY A 407 -18.81 -8.00 10.20
N SER A 408 -19.87 -7.89 11.01
CA SER A 408 -19.97 -8.60 12.29
C SER A 408 -20.01 -10.13 12.10
N GLU A 409 -19.66 -10.88 13.15
CA GLU A 409 -19.77 -12.35 13.15
C GLU A 409 -21.21 -12.81 12.87
N ALA A 410 -22.20 -12.11 13.43
CA ALA A 410 -23.62 -12.37 13.17
C ALA A 410 -23.97 -12.21 11.68
N MET A 411 -23.44 -11.19 11.02
CA MET A 411 -23.64 -11.01 9.58
C MET A 411 -22.96 -12.13 8.77
N LYS A 412 -21.71 -12.47 9.11
CA LYS A 412 -20.96 -13.55 8.43
C LYS A 412 -21.66 -14.90 8.56
N ALA A 413 -22.27 -15.19 9.71
CA ALA A 413 -22.99 -16.44 9.96
C ALA A 413 -24.22 -16.65 9.06
N ASN A 414 -24.77 -15.57 8.46
CA ASN A 414 -25.90 -15.67 7.53
C ASN A 414 -25.49 -16.16 6.13
N ASN A 415 -24.19 -16.18 5.82
CA ASN A 415 -23.63 -16.73 4.58
C ASN A 415 -24.37 -16.28 3.30
N TYR A 416 -24.61 -14.97 3.18
CA TYR A 416 -25.28 -14.40 2.01
C TYR A 416 -24.53 -14.74 0.71
N PRO A 417 -25.23 -15.16 -0.36
CA PRO A 417 -24.64 -15.32 -1.67
C PRO A 417 -23.97 -14.03 -2.17
N HIS A 418 -22.88 -14.15 -2.94
CA HIS A 418 -22.13 -12.98 -3.43
C HIS A 418 -22.99 -12.03 -4.28
N HIS A 419 -23.93 -12.56 -5.07
CA HIS A 419 -24.80 -11.74 -5.91
C HIS A 419 -25.68 -10.76 -5.12
N VAL A 420 -26.04 -11.10 -3.88
CA VAL A 420 -26.83 -10.20 -3.01
C VAL A 420 -26.09 -8.88 -2.78
N PHE A 421 -24.76 -8.92 -2.63
CA PHE A 421 -23.96 -7.72 -2.44
C PHE A 421 -23.78 -6.92 -3.73
N VAL A 422 -23.77 -7.58 -4.88
CA VAL A 422 -23.78 -6.92 -6.20
C VAL A 422 -25.06 -6.13 -6.37
N ASP A 423 -26.20 -6.80 -6.13
CA ASP A 423 -27.53 -6.21 -6.23
C ASP A 423 -27.68 -5.06 -5.21
N MET A 424 -27.08 -5.20 -4.00
CA MET A 424 -26.97 -4.12 -3.02
C MET A 424 -26.22 -2.91 -3.57
N TYR A 425 -25.03 -3.09 -4.17
CA TYR A 425 -24.26 -1.98 -4.72
C TYR A 425 -24.92 -1.34 -5.94
N GLN A 426 -25.58 -2.11 -6.79
CA GLN A 426 -26.42 -1.59 -7.87
C GLN A 426 -27.55 -0.72 -7.30
N ALA A 427 -28.24 -1.20 -6.27
CA ALA A 427 -29.29 -0.45 -5.59
C ALA A 427 -28.74 0.83 -4.93
N ILE A 428 -27.54 0.79 -4.35
CA ILE A 428 -26.85 1.98 -3.80
C ILE A 428 -26.59 3.01 -4.90
N ASN A 429 -26.10 2.57 -6.06
CA ASN A 429 -25.77 3.41 -7.20
C ASN A 429 -26.99 3.95 -7.96
N ASP A 430 -28.18 3.36 -7.77
CA ASP A 430 -29.41 3.88 -8.37
C ASP A 430 -29.70 5.31 -7.87
N VAL A 431 -29.88 6.21 -8.84
CA VAL A 431 -30.06 7.66 -8.69
C VAL A 431 -31.46 8.01 -8.16
N GLN A 432 -32.34 7.02 -7.96
CA GLN A 432 -33.64 7.24 -7.33
C GLN A 432 -33.52 8.00 -5.99
N LYS A 433 -34.49 8.91 -5.75
CA LYS A 433 -34.53 9.75 -4.56
C LYS A 433 -34.56 8.87 -3.31
N SER A 434 -33.43 8.84 -2.62
CA SER A 434 -33.28 8.20 -1.31
C SER A 434 -33.37 9.26 -0.23
N GLU A 435 -33.97 8.91 0.91
CA GLU A 435 -33.96 9.77 2.08
C GLU A 435 -32.53 9.86 2.62
N ARG A 436 -32.04 11.09 2.77
CA ARG A 436 -30.68 11.39 3.24
C ARG A 436 -30.76 12.17 4.54
N ILE A 437 -30.20 11.61 5.60
CA ILE A 437 -30.11 12.26 6.91
C ILE A 437 -28.71 12.87 7.04
N LYS A 438 -28.63 14.20 7.14
CA LYS A 438 -27.34 14.89 7.26
C LYS A 438 -26.61 14.48 8.53
N LYS A 439 -25.33 14.14 8.41
CA LYS A 439 -24.39 13.89 9.51
C LYS A 439 -23.28 14.93 9.51
N ALA A 440 -23.03 15.53 10.68
CA ALA A 440 -21.94 16.50 10.84
C ALA A 440 -20.56 15.85 10.68
N ILE A 441 -20.41 14.63 11.18
CA ILE A 441 -19.19 13.82 11.07
C ILE A 441 -19.61 12.40 10.72
N VAL A 442 -18.98 11.81 9.70
CA VAL A 442 -19.14 10.42 9.30
C VAL A 442 -17.92 9.62 9.77
N PRO A 443 -18.06 8.65 10.69
CA PRO A 443 -16.93 7.86 11.16
C PRO A 443 -16.19 7.10 10.04
N ASN A 444 -14.86 7.04 10.07
CA ASN A 444 -14.03 6.39 9.03
C ASN A 444 -14.16 7.02 7.62
N SER A 445 -14.43 8.32 7.58
CA SER A 445 -14.46 9.11 6.34
C SER A 445 -13.23 10.01 6.20
N CYS A 446 -12.09 9.61 6.77
CA CYS A 446 -10.88 10.43 6.78
C CYS A 446 -10.56 10.93 5.38
N ALA A 447 -10.42 12.25 5.27
CA ALA A 447 -10.12 12.96 4.03
C ALA A 447 -9.18 14.14 4.30
N ILE A 448 -8.52 14.62 3.24
CA ILE A 448 -7.60 15.76 3.31
C ILE A 448 -8.36 17.01 2.89
N LYS A 449 -8.32 18.07 3.70
CA LYS A 449 -8.96 19.34 3.34
C LYS A 449 -8.21 19.99 2.17
N CYS A 450 -8.96 20.46 1.18
CA CYS A 450 -8.50 21.29 0.07
C CYS A 450 -9.19 22.67 0.14
N VAL A 451 -8.77 23.60 -0.72
CA VAL A 451 -9.36 24.96 -0.79
C VAL A 451 -10.84 24.96 -1.21
N ASP A 452 -11.27 23.93 -1.94
CA ASP A 452 -12.61 23.79 -2.52
C ASP A 452 -13.45 22.72 -1.81
N PHE A 453 -12.92 21.49 -1.68
CA PHE A 453 -13.61 20.34 -1.07
C PHE A 453 -12.63 19.46 -0.27
N TYR A 454 -12.94 18.18 -0.09
CA TYR A 454 -12.10 17.22 0.61
C TYR A 454 -11.56 16.16 -0.34
N TYR A 455 -10.26 15.98 -0.40
CA TYR A 455 -9.64 14.93 -1.18
C TYR A 455 -9.71 13.58 -0.44
N GLN A 456 -10.37 12.61 -1.07
CA GLN A 456 -10.64 11.28 -0.49
C GLN A 456 -9.64 10.20 -0.92
N ALA A 457 -8.56 10.56 -1.62
CA ALA A 457 -7.50 9.64 -2.07
C ALA A 457 -8.01 8.40 -2.84
N VAL A 458 -8.86 8.62 -3.86
CA VAL A 458 -9.40 7.53 -4.70
C VAL A 458 -8.59 7.37 -5.99
N PHE A 459 -7.68 6.39 -5.99
CA PHE A 459 -6.80 6.05 -7.11
C PHE A 459 -6.30 4.61 -7.05
N ASP A 460 -5.98 4.03 -8.21
CA ASP A 460 -5.39 2.67 -8.32
C ASP A 460 -3.86 2.69 -8.39
N SER A 461 -3.27 3.82 -8.77
CA SER A 461 -1.82 4.00 -8.87
C SER A 461 -1.43 5.45 -8.68
N ILE A 462 -0.18 5.67 -8.26
CA ILE A 462 0.38 7.00 -8.02
C ILE A 462 1.71 7.21 -8.75
N ALA A 463 2.02 8.47 -9.01
CA ALA A 463 3.30 8.93 -9.57
C ALA A 463 3.73 8.18 -10.85
N LEU A 464 2.79 7.87 -11.75
CA LEU A 464 3.06 7.04 -12.94
C LEU A 464 3.70 5.69 -12.59
N MET A 465 3.22 5.05 -11.51
CA MET A 465 3.71 3.77 -10.98
C MET A 465 5.17 3.77 -10.50
N ARG A 466 5.68 4.90 -9.99
CA ARG A 466 7.08 5.07 -9.54
C ARG A 466 7.34 4.95 -8.03
N SER A 467 6.34 4.56 -7.25
CA SER A 467 6.45 4.28 -5.81
C SER A 467 7.13 5.38 -4.98
N PRO A 468 6.47 6.54 -4.82
CA PRO A 468 6.99 7.67 -4.05
C PRO A 468 6.95 7.41 -2.55
N PHE A 469 7.63 8.26 -1.80
CA PHE A 469 7.45 8.44 -0.36
C PHE A 469 6.41 9.55 -0.10
N VAL A 470 5.54 9.35 0.89
CA VAL A 470 4.49 10.30 1.28
C VAL A 470 4.68 10.70 2.76
N PHE A 471 4.83 11.99 3.01
CA PHE A 471 4.76 12.59 4.34
C PHE A 471 3.40 13.27 4.48
N ASN A 472 2.46 12.64 5.18
CA ASN A 472 1.13 13.19 5.40
C ASN A 472 0.95 13.73 6.81
N ASN A 473 1.20 15.04 6.97
CA ASN A 473 1.13 15.74 8.25
C ASN A 473 -0.29 16.12 8.68
N THR A 474 -1.32 15.53 8.07
CA THR A 474 -2.73 15.76 8.44
C THR A 474 -3.17 14.85 9.59
N CYS A 475 -4.20 15.26 10.33
CA CYS A 475 -4.76 14.51 11.47
C CYS A 475 -5.40 13.19 11.02
N TRP A 476 -5.22 12.12 11.81
CA TRP A 476 -5.80 10.79 11.53
C TRP A 476 -5.41 10.21 10.17
N SER A 477 -4.27 10.63 9.61
CA SER A 477 -3.84 10.23 8.26
C SER A 477 -3.33 8.79 8.16
N TRP A 478 -3.09 8.13 9.29
CA TRP A 478 -2.51 6.79 9.35
C TRP A 478 -3.40 5.64 8.83
N ILE A 479 -4.71 5.89 8.69
CA ILE A 479 -5.75 4.92 8.29
C ILE A 479 -6.60 5.52 7.18
N ASP A 480 -7.24 4.70 6.35
CA ASP A 480 -8.01 5.04 5.15
C ASP A 480 -7.18 5.73 4.05
N ILE A 481 -6.63 6.92 4.32
CA ILE A 481 -5.78 7.65 3.38
C ILE A 481 -4.45 6.92 3.19
N ALA A 482 -3.82 6.46 4.28
CA ALA A 482 -2.63 5.62 4.18
C ALA A 482 -2.89 4.38 3.33
N ASP A 483 -4.03 3.70 3.55
CA ASP A 483 -4.38 2.48 2.81
C ASP A 483 -4.44 2.73 1.31
N SER A 484 -5.04 3.85 0.89
CA SER A 484 -5.06 4.26 -0.52
C SER A 484 -3.66 4.44 -1.09
N PHE A 485 -2.78 5.18 -0.40
CA PHE A 485 -1.40 5.41 -0.87
C PHE A 485 -0.58 4.12 -0.92
N LEU A 486 -0.69 3.26 0.10
CA LEU A 486 -0.03 1.96 0.15
C LEU A 486 -0.50 1.05 -0.97
N ALA A 487 -1.82 0.92 -1.17
CA ALA A 487 -2.40 0.11 -2.24
C ALA A 487 -2.10 0.67 -3.65
N GLY A 488 -1.99 2.00 -3.76
CA GLY A 488 -1.57 2.72 -4.96
C GLY A 488 -0.08 2.61 -5.27
N GLY A 489 0.71 2.07 -4.33
CA GLY A 489 2.10 1.69 -4.53
C GLY A 489 3.14 2.61 -3.91
N SER A 490 2.81 3.46 -2.93
CA SER A 490 3.84 4.22 -2.20
C SER A 490 4.84 3.28 -1.52
N ARG A 491 6.14 3.60 -1.57
CA ARG A 491 7.19 2.79 -0.91
C ARG A 491 7.38 3.13 0.57
N ALA A 492 6.89 4.29 0.99
CA ALA A 492 6.82 4.67 2.38
C ALA A 492 5.71 5.70 2.60
N TYR A 493 5.10 5.67 3.77
CA TYR A 493 4.05 6.59 4.19
C TYR A 493 4.22 6.94 5.67
N ILE A 494 4.26 8.24 5.98
CA ILE A 494 4.21 8.75 7.35
C ILE A 494 2.85 9.41 7.57
N GLY A 495 2.20 9.05 8.67
CA GLY A 495 0.94 9.64 9.08
C GLY A 495 0.85 9.85 10.60
N THR A 496 -0.21 10.54 11.02
CA THR A 496 -0.50 10.81 12.44
C THR A 496 -1.65 9.95 12.92
N LEU A 497 -1.54 9.44 14.16
CA LEU A 497 -2.52 8.57 14.80
C LEU A 497 -3.76 9.32 15.28
N TRP A 498 -3.65 10.61 15.59
CA TRP A 498 -4.75 11.47 16.05
C TRP A 498 -4.51 12.94 15.65
N GLN A 499 -5.26 13.87 16.25
CA GLN A 499 -5.10 15.30 16.01
C GLN A 499 -3.77 15.83 16.59
N ILE A 500 -2.93 16.42 15.73
CA ILE A 500 -1.65 17.01 16.11
C ILE A 500 -1.74 18.52 16.30
N ASP A 501 -0.95 19.07 17.23
CA ASP A 501 -0.75 20.51 17.35
C ASP A 501 0.09 21.05 16.18
N ASN A 502 -0.30 22.20 15.61
CA ASN A 502 0.36 22.76 14.43
C ASN A 502 1.85 23.11 14.66
N ALA A 503 2.20 23.64 15.83
CA ALA A 503 3.60 24.00 16.11
C ALA A 503 4.48 22.74 16.19
N ILE A 504 3.96 21.69 16.82
CA ILE A 504 4.64 20.39 16.89
C ILE A 504 4.71 19.73 15.51
N ALA A 505 3.62 19.74 14.73
CA ALA A 505 3.59 19.18 13.38
C ALA A 505 4.61 19.84 12.46
N LYS A 506 4.72 21.17 12.54
CA LYS A 506 5.72 21.97 11.84
C LYS A 506 7.14 21.59 12.28
N GLU A 507 7.42 21.60 13.59
CA GLU A 507 8.74 21.29 14.13
C GLU A 507 9.21 19.88 13.74
N VAL A 508 8.34 18.87 13.82
CA VAL A 508 8.66 17.50 13.38
C VAL A 508 8.99 17.46 11.90
N ALA A 509 8.22 18.15 11.05
CA ALA A 509 8.47 18.17 9.62
C ALA A 509 9.80 18.87 9.29
N GLU A 510 10.08 20.04 9.89
CA GLU A 510 11.34 20.75 9.70
C GLU A 510 12.54 19.88 10.11
N GLN A 511 12.50 19.30 11.31
CA GLN A 511 13.56 18.41 11.79
C GLN A 511 13.72 17.15 10.93
N PHE A 512 12.63 16.60 10.40
CA PHE A 512 12.68 15.45 9.50
C PHE A 512 13.43 15.80 8.21
N TYR A 513 13.07 16.91 7.55
CA TYR A 513 13.67 17.31 6.28
C TYR A 513 15.14 17.76 6.38
N GLU A 514 15.58 18.22 7.55
CA GLU A 514 17.01 18.45 7.82
C GLU A 514 17.83 17.16 7.73
N ARG A 515 17.24 16.00 8.05
CA ARG A 515 17.95 14.73 8.30
C ARG A 515 17.72 13.68 7.23
N VAL A 516 16.58 13.71 6.53
CA VAL A 516 16.13 12.62 5.64
C VAL A 516 17.06 12.33 4.46
N PHE A 517 17.90 13.29 4.05
CA PHE A 517 18.85 13.11 2.95
C PHE A 517 20.19 12.49 3.38
N ASP A 518 20.44 12.44 4.68
CA ASP A 518 21.71 11.97 5.26
C ASP A 518 21.57 10.60 5.95
N ASP A 519 20.34 10.06 6.04
CA ASP A 519 20.01 8.81 6.73
C ASP A 519 18.76 8.15 6.09
N THR A 520 18.31 7.03 6.65
CA THR A 520 17.03 6.40 6.32
C THR A 520 15.85 7.27 6.75
N ILE A 521 14.72 7.14 6.03
CA ILE A 521 13.45 7.79 6.36
C ILE A 521 13.04 7.43 7.81
N LEU A 522 13.23 6.17 8.21
CA LEU A 522 12.95 5.69 9.55
C LEU A 522 13.78 6.44 10.61
N SER A 523 15.10 6.51 10.43
CA SER A 523 16.00 7.21 11.36
C SER A 523 15.73 8.71 11.43
N ALA A 524 15.45 9.33 10.28
CA ALA A 524 15.08 10.74 10.22
C ALA A 524 13.79 11.03 11.00
N LEU A 525 12.75 10.19 10.84
CA LEU A 525 11.51 10.30 11.60
C LEU A 525 11.72 10.06 13.09
N TYR A 526 12.42 9.00 13.45
CA TYR A 526 12.69 8.65 14.85
C TYR A 526 13.38 9.81 15.60
N LYS A 527 14.33 10.48 14.95
CA LYS A 527 15.01 11.65 15.52
C LYS A 527 14.10 12.88 15.57
N SER A 528 13.22 13.09 14.59
CA SER A 528 12.37 14.28 14.55
C SER A 528 11.23 14.22 15.56
N ILE A 529 10.72 13.03 15.89
CA ILE A 529 9.64 12.87 16.89
C ILE A 529 10.12 13.08 18.33
N GLU A 530 11.43 13.24 18.58
CA GLU A 530 11.96 13.54 19.91
C GLU A 530 11.38 14.85 20.49
N CYS A 531 11.08 15.85 19.66
CA CYS A 531 10.44 17.10 20.09
C CYS A 531 9.00 16.90 20.62
N THR A 532 8.39 15.74 20.34
CA THR A 532 7.04 15.40 20.83
C THR A 532 7.05 14.85 22.26
N LYS A 533 8.22 14.48 22.81
CA LYS A 533 8.34 13.90 24.15
C LYS A 533 7.80 14.85 25.23
N ALA A 534 7.11 14.29 26.22
CA ALA A 534 6.46 15.05 27.29
C ALA A 534 5.39 16.06 26.81
N THR A 535 4.91 15.92 25.58
CA THR A 535 3.76 16.66 25.06
C THR A 535 2.55 15.74 24.89
N ASN A 536 1.38 16.33 24.64
CA ASN A 536 0.19 15.56 24.27
C ASN A 536 0.35 14.84 22.91
N ASN A 537 1.36 15.16 22.10
CA ASN A 537 1.60 14.57 20.78
C ASN A 537 2.69 13.48 20.80
N GLN A 538 3.12 13.04 21.98
CA GLN A 538 4.11 11.98 22.08
C GLN A 538 3.60 10.71 21.38
N ASP A 539 4.49 10.05 20.61
CA ASP A 539 4.23 8.80 19.90
C ASP A 539 3.10 8.88 18.85
N ILE A 540 2.80 10.09 18.36
CA ILE A 540 1.69 10.32 17.41
C ILE A 540 1.97 9.84 15.99
N TYR A 541 3.24 9.76 15.56
CA TYR A 541 3.58 9.40 14.20
C TYR A 541 3.76 7.91 14.03
N ILE A 542 3.29 7.40 12.89
CA ILE A 542 3.52 6.04 12.43
C ILE A 542 4.10 6.08 11.02
N ILE A 543 5.00 5.14 10.75
CA ILE A 543 5.59 4.92 9.43
C ILE A 543 5.24 3.53 8.92
N TRP A 544 4.68 3.51 7.71
CA TRP A 544 4.60 2.35 6.84
C TRP A 544 5.79 2.39 5.90
N GLY A 545 6.67 1.41 5.94
CA GLY A 545 7.98 1.50 5.30
C GLY A 545 8.89 0.32 5.63
N LEU A 546 9.96 0.18 4.85
CA LEU A 546 11.06 -0.69 5.19
C LEU A 546 12.19 0.10 5.87
N HIS A 547 12.91 -0.54 6.79
CA HIS A 547 13.92 0.11 7.61
C HIS A 547 15.04 0.80 6.82
N PHE A 548 15.31 0.34 5.59
CA PHE A 548 16.38 0.88 4.75
C PHE A 548 15.93 1.99 3.80
N SER A 549 14.63 2.32 3.71
CA SER A 549 14.15 3.27 2.70
C SER A 549 14.80 4.64 2.87
N THR A 550 15.36 5.21 1.80
CA THR A 550 16.00 6.54 1.81
C THR A 550 15.36 7.52 0.83
N LEU A 551 15.63 8.82 1.02
CA LEU A 551 15.51 9.84 -0.03
C LEU A 551 16.90 10.21 -0.51
N THR A 552 17.20 9.95 -1.78
CA THR A 552 18.51 10.27 -2.35
C THR A 552 18.52 11.61 -3.07
N THR A 553 19.62 12.34 -2.97
CA THR A 553 19.88 13.43 -3.90
C THR A 553 20.68 12.88 -5.06
N ASN A 554 20.21 13.06 -6.30
CA ASN A 554 21.07 12.84 -7.47
C ASN A 554 21.69 14.18 -7.92
N PRO A 555 22.94 14.49 -7.54
CA PRO A 555 23.58 15.75 -7.90
C PRO A 555 23.96 15.82 -9.39
N VAL A 556 23.89 14.69 -10.12
CA VAL A 556 24.27 14.61 -11.54
C VAL A 556 23.13 15.04 -12.46
N ILE A 557 21.89 15.12 -11.97
CA ILE A 557 20.77 15.61 -12.76
C ILE A 557 20.89 17.13 -12.89
N GLU A 558 21.43 17.58 -14.03
CA GLU A 558 21.60 19.01 -14.35
C GLU A 558 20.26 19.77 -14.41
N ASN A 559 19.15 19.08 -14.71
CA ASN A 559 17.83 19.70 -14.78
C ASN A 559 16.70 18.72 -14.38
N PRO A 560 16.28 18.70 -13.10
CA PRO A 560 15.18 17.85 -12.63
C PRO A 560 13.85 18.14 -13.32
N LYS A 561 13.62 19.39 -13.72
CA LYS A 561 12.41 19.80 -14.46
C LYS A 561 12.34 19.17 -15.85
N LEU A 562 13.48 19.00 -16.53
CA LEU A 562 13.58 18.28 -17.81
C LEU A 562 13.24 16.79 -17.65
N ASN A 563 13.62 16.17 -16.53
CA ASN A 563 13.27 14.77 -16.25
C ASN A 563 11.76 14.59 -16.02
N VAL A 564 11.13 15.52 -15.30
CA VAL A 564 9.66 15.56 -15.17
C VAL A 564 9.00 15.66 -16.53
N ALA A 565 9.42 16.63 -17.38
CA ALA A 565 8.88 16.80 -18.72
C ALA A 565 9.03 15.55 -19.59
N ARG A 566 10.19 14.88 -19.55
CA ARG A 566 10.44 13.62 -20.27
C ARG A 566 9.47 12.52 -19.85
N ARG A 567 9.23 12.37 -18.54
CA ARG A 567 8.30 11.36 -18.01
C ARG A 567 6.85 11.67 -18.39
N LEU A 568 6.43 12.93 -18.32
CA LEU A 568 5.11 13.36 -18.76
C LEU A 568 4.91 13.15 -20.27
N LEU A 569 5.93 13.41 -21.10
CA LEU A 569 5.87 13.13 -22.54
C LEU A 569 5.72 11.64 -22.84
N ASN A 570 6.46 10.78 -22.13
CA ASN A 570 6.32 9.33 -22.26
C ASN A 570 4.90 8.88 -21.85
N SER A 571 4.40 9.38 -20.71
CA SER A 571 3.02 9.11 -20.26
C SER A 571 1.98 9.53 -21.30
N LEU A 572 2.14 10.73 -21.89
CA LEU A 572 1.26 11.21 -22.95
C LEU A 572 1.26 10.28 -24.17
N SER A 573 2.43 9.75 -24.55
CA SER A 573 2.55 8.79 -25.65
C SER A 573 1.84 7.47 -25.30
N ASP A 574 2.07 6.94 -24.10
CA ASP A 574 1.46 5.70 -23.64
C ASP A 574 -0.06 5.80 -23.57
N TRP A 575 -0.59 6.92 -23.05
CA TRP A 575 -2.03 7.16 -23.01
C TRP A 575 -2.65 7.27 -24.41
N LYS A 576 -1.97 7.89 -25.37
CA LYS A 576 -2.42 7.94 -26.77
C LYS A 576 -2.46 6.56 -27.43
N ILE A 577 -1.53 5.67 -27.09
CA ILE A 577 -1.55 4.28 -27.56
C ILE A 577 -2.75 3.56 -26.93
N LYS A 578 -2.88 3.60 -25.60
CA LYS A 578 -3.99 2.98 -24.87
C LYS A 578 -5.35 3.46 -25.35
N GLN A 579 -5.50 4.75 -25.67
CA GLN A 579 -6.77 5.29 -26.17
C GLN A 579 -7.23 4.62 -27.48
N ARG A 580 -6.30 4.20 -28.34
CA ARG A 580 -6.62 3.52 -29.61
C ARG A 580 -7.18 2.12 -29.37
N GLU A 581 -6.74 1.47 -28.30
CA GLU A 581 -7.06 0.09 -27.92
C GLU A 581 -8.25 0.01 -26.94
N ALA A 582 -8.59 1.12 -26.28
CA ALA A 582 -9.62 1.16 -25.24
C ALA A 582 -11.06 1.02 -25.77
N SER A 583 -11.95 0.59 -24.87
CA SER A 583 -13.41 0.64 -25.06
C SER A 583 -13.90 2.09 -25.17
N ILE A 584 -15.13 2.30 -25.69
CA ILE A 584 -15.71 3.65 -25.86
C ILE A 584 -15.76 4.41 -24.54
N ASP A 585 -16.15 3.76 -23.44
CA ASP A 585 -16.27 4.41 -22.13
C ASP A 585 -14.91 4.79 -21.55
N SER A 586 -13.94 3.89 -21.64
CA SER A 586 -12.58 4.13 -21.15
C SER A 586 -11.85 5.20 -21.98
N LYS A 587 -12.25 5.43 -23.25
CA LYS A 587 -11.68 6.51 -24.07
C LYS A 587 -11.92 7.89 -23.49
N ASN A 588 -13.06 8.15 -22.84
CA ASN A 588 -13.33 9.45 -22.24
C ASN A 588 -12.42 9.72 -21.03
N ALA A 589 -12.29 8.74 -20.14
CA ALA A 589 -11.37 8.84 -19.01
C ALA A 589 -9.91 9.03 -19.47
N ILE A 590 -9.48 8.25 -20.47
CA ILE A 590 -8.13 8.38 -21.06
C ILE A 590 -7.97 9.74 -21.74
N GLN A 591 -8.99 10.26 -22.42
CA GLN A 591 -8.95 11.58 -23.05
C GLN A 591 -8.73 12.70 -22.03
N SER A 592 -9.36 12.63 -20.86
CA SER A 592 -9.13 13.60 -19.78
C SER A 592 -7.68 13.57 -19.29
N LEU A 593 -7.08 12.39 -19.13
CA LEU A 593 -5.66 12.25 -18.75
C LEU A 593 -4.72 12.79 -19.82
N ILE A 594 -5.00 12.53 -21.11
CA ILE A 594 -4.26 13.08 -22.24
C ILE A 594 -4.32 14.61 -22.22
N LEU A 595 -5.53 15.17 -22.05
CA LEU A 595 -5.73 16.62 -22.05
C LEU A 595 -5.01 17.28 -20.88
N TRP A 596 -5.13 16.72 -19.68
CA TRP A 596 -4.42 17.22 -18.49
C TRP A 596 -2.90 17.18 -18.70
N THR A 597 -2.36 16.04 -19.15
CA THR A 597 -0.91 15.88 -19.37
C THR A 597 -0.38 16.83 -20.43
N ALA A 598 -1.10 16.99 -21.54
CA ALA A 598 -0.75 17.94 -22.59
C ALA A 598 -0.80 19.39 -22.10
N THR A 599 -1.78 19.72 -21.27
CA THR A 599 -1.93 21.06 -20.67
C THR A 599 -0.78 21.35 -19.71
N GLU A 600 -0.41 20.41 -18.84
CA GLU A 600 0.75 20.54 -17.96
C GLU A 600 2.04 20.75 -18.77
N LEU A 601 2.28 19.92 -19.79
CA LEU A 601 3.45 20.06 -20.67
C LEU A 601 3.50 21.42 -21.37
N ALA A 602 2.36 21.92 -21.86
CA ALA A 602 2.29 23.17 -22.60
C ALA A 602 2.44 24.41 -21.72
N HIS A 603 1.91 24.40 -20.49
CA HIS A 603 1.92 25.58 -19.62
C HIS A 603 3.12 25.62 -18.68
N ASN A 604 3.52 24.46 -18.14
CA ASN A 604 4.53 24.39 -17.08
C ASN A 604 5.89 23.89 -17.57
N TYR A 605 5.93 23.20 -18.72
CA TYR A 605 7.14 22.53 -19.23
C TYR A 605 7.44 22.82 -20.71
N LEU A 606 7.02 23.99 -21.23
CA LEU A 606 7.08 24.27 -22.67
C LEU A 606 8.51 24.21 -23.24
N ASP A 607 9.47 24.80 -22.52
CA ASP A 607 10.85 24.89 -22.97
C ASP A 607 11.55 23.54 -22.87
N GLU A 608 11.35 22.82 -21.76
CA GLU A 608 11.83 21.46 -21.56
C GLU A 608 11.25 20.51 -22.63
N THR A 609 9.95 20.63 -22.93
CA THR A 609 9.27 19.88 -23.99
C THR A 609 9.91 20.16 -25.35
N LYS A 610 10.12 21.44 -25.70
CA LYS A 610 10.78 21.82 -26.97
C LYS A 610 12.21 21.29 -27.05
N MET A 611 12.97 21.31 -25.96
CA MET A 611 14.33 20.76 -25.90
C MET A 611 14.32 19.24 -26.16
N LEU A 612 13.42 18.50 -25.51
CA LEU A 612 13.30 17.05 -25.69
C LEU A 612 12.89 16.68 -27.11
N ILE A 613 11.96 17.42 -27.72
CA ILE A 613 11.54 17.18 -29.11
C ILE A 613 12.68 17.47 -30.09
N LYS A 614 13.41 18.59 -29.92
CA LYS A 614 14.54 18.95 -30.80
C LYS A 614 15.71 17.96 -30.73
N ASN A 615 15.95 17.39 -29.54
CA ASN A 615 17.03 16.46 -29.29
C ASN A 615 16.60 14.99 -29.46
N SER A 616 15.33 14.73 -29.75
CA SER A 616 14.86 13.37 -30.02
C SER A 616 15.39 12.93 -31.38
N PRO A 617 16.07 11.78 -31.49
CA PRO A 617 16.47 11.22 -32.77
C PRO A 617 15.24 10.65 -33.48
N TYR A 618 14.47 11.54 -34.11
CA TYR A 618 13.56 11.20 -35.20
C TYR A 618 14.21 11.60 -36.52
#